data_AF-A0A352MVJ1-F1
#
_entry.id   AF-A0A352MVJ1-F1
#
_cell.length_a   1.000
_cell.length_b   1.000
_cell.length_c   1.000
_cell.angle_alpha   90.00
_cell.angle_beta   90.00
_cell.angle_gamma   90.00
#
_symmetry.space_group_name_H-M   'P 1'
#
loop_
_entity.id
_entity.type
_entity.pdbx_description
1 polymer ?
#
loop_
_entity_poly.entity_id
_entity_poly.type
_entity_poly.pdbx_seq_one_letter_code
_entity_poly.pdbx_strand_id
1 'polypeptide(L)' 'MCDNVPFVKKLDCIENVMKNAQTGYPYNGAKEHYVLDIDNSEFCKDVIIELEKVTPIPKSKKKK' A
#
# COMPACT_ATOMS: atom_id res chain seq x y z
N MET A 1 18.83 -10.30 6.56
CA MET A 1 17.41 -10.54 6.20
C MET A 1 16.75 -9.18 6.24
N CYS A 2 16.38 -8.61 5.09
CA CYS A 2 15.71 -7.31 5.06
C CYS A 2 14.21 -7.60 5.07
N ASP A 3 13.51 -7.15 6.10
CA ASP A 3 12.06 -7.31 6.27
C ASP A 3 11.34 -6.81 5.01
N ASN A 4 10.83 -7.75 4.21
CA ASN A 4 10.06 -7.46 2.99
C ASN A 4 8.63 -7.06 3.36
N VAL A 5 8.51 -6.02 4.20
CA VAL A 5 7.23 -5.46 4.60
C VAL A 5 6.81 -4.46 3.53
N PRO A 6 5.68 -4.69 2.82
CA PRO A 6 5.21 -3.74 1.84
C PRO A 6 4.74 -2.46 2.52
N PHE A 7 5.30 -1.33 2.08
CA PHE A 7 4.88 -0.01 2.54
C PHE A 7 4.00 0.64 1.49
N VAL A 8 2.82 1.09 1.90
CA VAL A 8 1.86 1.79 1.05
C VAL A 8 1.83 3.26 1.46
N LYS A 9 1.83 4.16 0.48
CA LYS A 9 1.72 5.59 0.74
C LYS A 9 0.36 5.88 1.38
N LYS A 10 0.30 6.83 2.32
CA LYS A 10 -0.98 7.29 2.87
C LYS A 10 -1.81 7.95 1.78
N LEU A 11 -2.97 7.36 1.45
CA LEU A 11 -3.95 7.91 0.51
C LEU A 11 -5.30 7.96 1.21
N ASP A 12 -6.08 8.99 0.92
CA ASP A 12 -7.39 9.26 1.53
C ASP A 12 -8.37 8.08 1.36
N CYS A 13 -8.35 7.43 0.19
CA CYS A 13 -9.20 6.27 -0.14
C CYS A 13 -8.95 5.07 0.79
N ILE A 14 -7.69 4.75 1.09
CA ILE A 14 -7.35 3.65 1.99
C ILE A 14 -7.19 4.10 3.44
N GLU A 15 -7.30 5.40 3.75
CA GLU A 15 -7.10 5.92 5.10
C GLU A 15 -8.09 5.26 6.07
N ASN A 16 -9.35 5.09 5.66
CA ASN A 16 -10.36 4.45 6.49
C ASN A 16 -10.03 2.97 6.78
N VAL A 17 -9.53 2.24 5.77
CA VAL A 17 -9.15 0.82 5.90
C VAL A 17 -7.87 0.69 6.73
N MET A 18 -6.86 1.50 6.42
CA MET A 18 -5.54 1.51 7.04
C MET A 18 -5.47 2.31 8.35
N LYS A 19 -6.59 2.85 8.84
CA LYS A 19 -6.64 3.62 10.09
C LYS A 19 -6.13 2.84 11.29
N ASN A 20 -6.38 1.53 11.30
CA ASN A 20 -5.90 0.59 12.33
C ASN A 20 -4.59 -0.11 11.94
N ALA A 21 -4.05 0.18 10.76
CA ALA A 21 -2.81 -0.41 10.30
C ALA A 21 -1.61 0.26 10.96
N GLN A 22 -0.52 -0.49 11.11
CA GLN A 22 0.72 0.06 11.59
C GLN A 22 1.26 1.09 10.59
N THR A 23 1.89 2.14 11.11
CA THR A 23 2.62 3.11 10.30
C THR A 23 4.11 2.98 10.58
N GLY A 24 4.91 3.23 9.57
CA GLY A 24 6.36 3.11 9.67
C GLY A 24 7.06 3.84 8.54
N TYR A 25 8.39 3.77 8.57
CA TYR A 25 9.25 4.43 7.61
C TYR A 25 9.96 3.36 6.78
N PRO A 26 9.77 3.32 5.44
CA PRO A 26 10.37 2.27 4.60
C PRO A 26 11.90 2.31 4.62
N TYR A 27 12.48 3.49 4.86
CA TYR A 27 13.91 3.69 5.03
C TYR A 27 14.14 4.94 5.90
N ASN A 28 15.36 5.09 6.40
CA ASN A 28 15.72 6.22 7.25
C ASN A 28 15.60 7.55 6.49
N GLY A 29 14.82 8.50 7.02
CA GLY A 29 14.51 9.77 6.36
C GLY A 29 13.38 9.72 5.32
N ALA A 30 12.72 8.57 5.15
CA ALA A 30 11.50 8.49 4.35
C ALA A 30 10.33 9.22 5.02
N LYS A 31 9.23 9.39 4.29
CA LYS A 31 7.96 9.81 4.90
C LYS A 31 7.30 8.64 5.60
N GLU A 32 6.37 8.95 6.49
CA GLU A 32 5.56 7.94 7.16
C GLU A 32 4.59 7.28 6.16
N HIS A 33 4.67 5.97 6.06
CA HIS A 33 3.87 5.14 5.18
C HIS A 33 3.09 4.12 6.03
N TYR A 34 1.98 3.62 5.48
CA TYR A 34 1.32 2.48 6.11
C TYR A 34 2.11 1.21 5.84
N VAL A 35 2.27 0.42 6.89
CA VAL A 35 2.79 -0.94 6.84
C VAL A 35 1.63 -1.84 6.46
N LEU A 36 1.71 -2.44 5.28
CA LEU A 36 0.72 -3.42 4.86
C LEU A 36 1.07 -4.77 5.48
N ASP A 37 0.14 -5.28 6.29
CA ASP A 37 0.26 -6.56 6.94
C ASP A 37 -0.05 -7.70 5.95
N ILE A 38 1.00 -8.40 5.53
CA ILE A 38 0.90 -9.53 4.58
C ILE A 38 0.42 -10.83 5.25
N ASP A 39 0.43 -10.90 6.57
CA ASP A 39 -0.13 -12.04 7.32
C ASP A 39 -1.65 -12.02 7.23
N ASN A 40 -2.23 -10.81 7.19
CA ASN A 40 -3.66 -10.61 7.03
C ASN A 40 -4.08 -10.47 5.56
N SER A 41 -4.33 -11.62 4.91
CA SER A 41 -4.73 -11.65 3.51
C SER A 41 -6.07 -10.93 3.23
N GLU A 42 -7.01 -10.92 4.17
CA GLU A 42 -8.28 -10.20 4.02
C GLU A 42 -8.05 -8.69 4.01
N PHE A 43 -7.26 -8.18 4.95
CA PHE A 43 -6.84 -6.79 5.01
C PHE A 43 -6.11 -6.36 3.73
N CYS A 44 -5.15 -7.17 3.27
CA CYS A 44 -4.44 -6.90 2.01
C CYS A 44 -5.39 -6.76 0.83
N LYS A 45 -6.41 -7.62 0.71
CA LYS A 45 -7.39 -7.55 -0.38
C LYS A 45 -8.21 -6.28 -0.33
N ASP A 46 -8.70 -5.89 0.84
CA ASP A 46 -9.52 -4.68 1.01
C ASP A 46 -8.74 -3.42 0.60
N VAL A 47 -7.49 -3.34 1.03
CA VAL A 47 -6.55 -2.27 0.64
C VAL A 47 -6.32 -2.27 -0.86
N ILE A 48 -6.06 -3.44 -1.48
CA ILE A 48 -5.81 -3.54 -2.93
C ILE A 48 -7.04 -3.07 -3.72
N ILE A 49 -8.26 -3.43 -3.29
CA ILE A 49 -9.50 -3.01 -3.95
C ILE A 49 -9.64 -1.49 -3.95
N GLU A 50 -9.40 -0.84 -2.80
CA GLU A 50 -9.40 0.63 -2.73
C GLU A 50 -8.25 1.25 -3.54
N LEU A 51 -7.06 0.66 -3.50
CA LEU A 51 -5.91 1.11 -4.29
C LEU A 51 -6.17 1.02 -5.79
N GLU A 52 -6.85 -0.02 -6.26
CA GLU A 52 -7.19 -0.25 -7.66
C GLU A 52 -8.17 0.80 -8.17
N LYS A 53 -9.12 1.26 -7.33
CA LYS A 53 -10.04 2.35 -7.68
C LYS A 53 -9.32 3.67 -7.95
N VAL A 54 -8.28 3.98 -7.16
CA VAL A 54 -7.54 5.25 -7.28
C VAL A 54 -6.29 5.15 -8.16
N THR A 55 -5.78 3.95 -8.38
CA THR A 55 -4.62 3.69 -9.23
C THR A 55 -5.12 3.17 -10.57
N PRO A 56 -5.34 4.04 -11.57
CA PRO A 56 -5.68 3.56 -12.90
C PRO A 56 -4.56 2.64 -13.37
N ILE A 57 -4.89 1.38 -13.66
CA ILE A 57 -3.93 0.41 -14.17
C ILE A 57 -3.22 1.06 -15.36
N PRO A 58 -1.89 1.19 -15.34
CA PRO A 58 -1.16 1.87 -16.39
C PRO A 58 -1.50 1.16 -17.71
N LYS A 59 -2.19 1.87 -18.61
CA LYS A 59 -2.55 1.35 -19.93
C LYS A 59 -1.29 0.74 -20.53
N SER A 60 -1.35 -0.56 -20.85
CA SER A 60 -0.25 -1.30 -21.44
C SER A 60 0.38 -0.45 -22.56
N LYS A 61 1.58 0.08 -22.31
CA LYS A 61 2.33 0.79 -23.35
C LYS A 61 2.65 -0.27 -24.39
N LYS A 62 1.89 -0.28 -25.49
CA LYS A 62 2.24 -1.08 -26.68
C LYS A 62 3.71 -0.77 -26.98
N LYS A 63 4.56 -1.79 -26.91
CA LYS A 63 5.93 -1.70 -27.44
C LYS A 63 5.78 -1.40 -28.93
N LYS A 64 6.30 -0.24 -29.37
CA LYS A 64 6.50 0.07 -30.78
C LYS A 64 7.77 -0.63 -31.26
#